data_AF-A0A7X5VLQ4-F1
#
_entry.id   AF-A0A7X5VLQ4-F1
#
_cell.length_a   1.000
_cell.length_b   1.000
_cell.length_c   1.000
_cell.angle_alpha   90.00
_cell.angle_beta   90.00
_cell.angle_gamma   90.00
#
_symmetry.space_group_name_H-M   'P 1'
#
loop_
_entity.id
_entity.type
_entity.pdbx_description
1 polymer ?
#
loop_
_entity_poly.entity_id
_entity_poly.type
_entity_poly.pdbx_seq_one_letter_code
_entity_poly.pdbx_strand_id
1 'polypeptide(L)'
;MRFFFIVVVLLLVVGYIGFTVTNLGSVVTLKLGGTEYPDIPIWQVVIVSIGVGAALIGLLATVEGASIRFENRRLRKELHKMERELNFLRTTQPSGDRVPEPDAIEDAEPKVLPAAPVAATLSEPATMPVYGEKDDWPPDNDDDDVYTGGRAV
;
A
#
# COMPACT_ATOMS: atom_id res chain seq x y z
N MET A 1 2.75 2.20 -18.49
CA MET A 1 3.86 2.69 -17.64
C MET A 1 5.23 2.17 -18.08
N ARG A 2 5.48 0.85 -18.06
CA ARG A 2 6.80 0.28 -18.44
C ARG A 2 7.25 0.62 -19.86
N PHE A 3 6.34 0.54 -20.84
CA PHE A 3 6.63 0.89 -22.23
C PHE A 3 7.01 2.38 -22.40
N PHE A 4 6.25 3.29 -21.80
CA PHE A 4 6.56 4.72 -21.84
C PHE A 4 7.95 5.02 -21.26
N PHE A 5 8.28 4.41 -20.12
CA PHE A 5 9.61 4.55 -19.52
C PHE A 5 10.72 4.08 -20.47
N ILE A 6 10.56 2.92 -21.10
CA ILE A 6 11.53 2.40 -22.08
C ILE A 6 11.71 3.38 -23.24
N VAL A 7 10.63 3.93 -23.79
CA VAL A 7 10.69 4.91 -24.89
C VAL A 7 11.43 6.17 -24.47
N VAL A 8 11.16 6.70 -23.28
CA VAL A 8 11.85 7.89 -22.76
C VAL A 8 13.35 7.63 -22.56
N VAL A 9 13.70 6.48 -21.97
CA VAL A 9 15.11 6.09 -21.78
C VAL A 9 15.81 5.92 -23.14
N LEU A 10 15.16 5.28 -24.11
CA LEU A 10 15.70 5.12 -25.46
C LEU A 10 15.97 6.47 -26.12
N LEU A 11 15.01 7.40 -26.05
CA LEU A 11 15.15 8.74 -26.63
C LEU A 11 16.29 9.51 -25.96
N LEU A 12 16.43 9.39 -24.63
CA LEU A 12 17.54 10.00 -23.89
C LEU A 12 18.89 9.41 -24.33
N VAL A 13 18.99 8.08 -24.49
CA VAL A 13 20.22 7.42 -24.97
C VAL A 13 20.57 7.84 -26.38
N VAL A 14 19.60 7.85 -27.31
CA VAL A 14 19.84 8.27 -28.70
C VAL A 14 20.21 9.74 -28.77
N GLY A 15 19.50 10.60 -28.04
CA GLY A 15 19.81 12.03 -27.94
C GLY A 15 21.20 12.28 -27.37
N TYR A 16 21.59 11.52 -26.34
CA TYR A 16 22.93 11.57 -25.76
C TYR A 16 24.00 11.15 -26.76
N ILE A 17 23.83 10.02 -27.46
CA ILE A 17 24.78 9.58 -28.49
C ILE A 17 24.90 10.65 -29.59
N GLY A 18 23.77 11.15 -30.11
CA GLY A 18 23.76 12.22 -31.10
C GLY A 18 24.53 13.46 -30.60
N PHE A 19 24.26 13.88 -29.37
CA PHE A 19 24.95 15.01 -28.73
C PHE A 19 26.46 14.78 -28.60
N THR A 20 26.90 13.59 -28.17
CA THR A 20 28.33 13.28 -28.06
C THR A 20 29.02 13.30 -29.41
N VAL A 21 28.42 12.68 -30.43
CA VAL A 21 28.98 12.60 -31.78
C VAL A 21 29.13 14.01 -32.39
N THR A 22 28.15 14.90 -32.20
CA THR A 22 28.23 16.26 -32.73
C THR A 22 29.19 17.17 -31.95
N ASN A 23 29.55 16.81 -30.71
CA ASN A 23 30.38 17.64 -29.82
C ASN A 23 31.72 17.00 -29.43
N LEU A 24 32.18 15.98 -30.16
CA LEU A 24 33.44 15.27 -29.88
C LEU A 24 34.67 16.18 -29.87
N GLY A 25 34.70 17.21 -30.71
CA GLY A 25 35.82 18.16 -30.80
C GLY A 25 35.64 19.43 -29.97
N SER A 26 34.51 19.59 -29.28
CA SER A 26 34.19 20.81 -28.56
C SER A 26 34.75 20.75 -27.14
N VAL A 27 35.75 21.59 -26.87
CA VAL A 27 36.35 21.76 -25.56
C VAL A 27 36.00 23.12 -24.96
N VAL A 28 35.86 23.17 -23.64
CA VAL A 28 35.51 24.39 -22.89
C VAL A 28 36.42 24.51 -21.67
N THR A 29 36.83 25.74 -21.38
CA THR A 29 37.55 26.07 -20.14
C THR A 29 36.54 26.28 -19.01
N LEU A 30 36.61 25.44 -17.98
CA LEU A 30 35.76 25.59 -16.80
C LEU A 30 36.49 26.38 -15.72
N LYS A 31 35.78 27.33 -15.10
CA LYS A 31 36.23 28.00 -13.87
C LYS A 31 35.39 27.50 -12.70
N LEU A 32 36.00 26.73 -11.79
CA LEU A 32 35.33 26.30 -10.55
C LEU A 32 35.98 27.01 -9.37
N GLY A 33 35.20 27.87 -8.70
CA GLY A 33 35.62 28.65 -7.53
C GLY A 33 36.67 29.71 -7.86
N GLY A 34 37.90 29.26 -8.10
CA GLY A 34 39.04 30.09 -8.55
C GLY A 34 40.08 29.30 -9.35
N THR A 35 39.84 28.01 -9.64
CA THR A 35 40.74 27.18 -10.44
C THR A 35 40.21 27.07 -11.86
N GLU A 36 41.09 27.27 -12.84
CA GLU A 36 40.78 27.10 -14.26
C GLU A 36 41.19 25.71 -14.70
N TYR A 37 40.25 24.99 -15.30
CA TYR A 37 40.49 23.70 -15.93
C TYR A 37 40.31 23.86 -17.44
N PRO A 38 41.42 24.00 -18.19
CA PRO A 38 41.35 24.10 -19.64
C PRO A 38 41.02 22.74 -20.28
N ASP A 39 40.54 22.81 -21.52
CA ASP A 39 40.37 21.67 -22.42
C ASP A 39 39.45 20.54 -21.91
N ILE A 40 38.43 20.88 -21.12
CA ILE A 40 37.43 19.89 -20.70
C ILE A 40 36.42 19.67 -21.82
N PRO A 41 36.19 18.42 -22.26
CA PRO A 41 35.21 18.14 -23.29
C PRO A 41 33.79 18.32 -22.75
N ILE A 42 32.93 18.96 -23.54
CA ILE A 42 31.56 19.34 -23.11
C ILE A 42 30.74 18.14 -22.60
N TRP A 43 30.91 16.97 -23.21
CA TRP A 43 30.15 15.77 -22.83
C TRP A 43 30.40 15.36 -21.37
N GLN A 44 31.61 15.55 -20.84
CA GLN A 44 31.91 15.26 -19.43
C GLN A 44 31.13 16.19 -18.50
N VAL A 45 31.09 17.49 -18.84
CA VAL A 45 30.35 18.50 -18.07
C VAL A 45 28.87 18.16 -18.01
N VAL A 46 28.30 17.74 -19.14
CA VAL A 46 26.89 17.33 -19.23
C VAL A 46 26.62 16.08 -18.40
N ILE A 47 27.46 15.04 -18.47
CA ILE A 47 27.29 13.82 -17.65
C ILE A 47 27.34 14.16 -16.16
N VAL A 48 28.32 14.95 -15.73
CA VAL A 48 28.46 15.31 -14.32
C VAL A 48 27.24 16.12 -13.86
N SER A 49 26.75 17.06 -14.67
CA SER A 49 25.54 17.82 -14.36
C SER A 49 24.30 16.94 -14.23
N ILE A 50 24.09 16.02 -15.18
CA ILE A 50 23.00 15.05 -15.13
C ILE A 50 23.13 14.16 -13.89
N GLY A 51 24.35 13.67 -13.59
CA GLY A 51 24.63 12.83 -12.43
C GLY A 51 24.33 13.54 -11.12
N VAL A 52 24.72 14.80 -10.98
CA VAL A 52 24.40 15.64 -9.80
C VAL A 52 22.88 15.83 -9.69
N GLY A 53 22.19 16.16 -10.79
CA GLY A 53 20.73 16.29 -10.80
C GLY A 53 20.02 14.99 -10.38
N ALA A 54 20.44 13.86 -10.93
CA ALA A 54 19.90 12.54 -10.59
C ALA A 54 20.18 12.16 -9.12
N ALA A 55 21.38 12.47 -8.60
CA ALA A 55 21.71 12.25 -7.20
C ALA A 55 20.83 13.08 -6.25
N LEU A 56 20.56 14.36 -6.59
CA LEU A 56 19.67 15.22 -5.82
C LEU A 56 18.22 14.71 -5.83
N ILE A 57 17.71 14.31 -7.00
CA ILE A 57 16.37 13.73 -7.12
C ILE A 57 16.28 12.42 -6.33
N GLY A 58 17.29 11.55 -6.42
CA GLY A 58 17.36 10.31 -5.66
C GLY A 58 17.37 10.55 -4.15
N LEU A 59 18.11 11.57 -3.70
CA LEU A 59 18.14 11.96 -2.29
C LEU A 59 16.78 12.47 -1.81
N LEU A 60 16.09 13.30 -2.59
CA LEU A 60 14.73 13.74 -2.26
C LEU A 60 13.74 12.56 -2.21
N ALA A 61 13.80 11.68 -3.21
CA ALA A 61 12.91 10.52 -3.29
C ALA A 61 13.12 9.53 -2.13
N THR A 62 14.35 9.37 -1.64
CA THR A 62 14.65 8.52 -0.48
C THR A 62 14.09 9.10 0.82
N VAL A 63 14.17 10.43 1.00
CA VAL A 63 13.61 11.12 2.17
C VAL A 63 12.08 11.00 2.19
N GLU A 64 11.41 11.27 1.06
CA GLU A 64 9.95 11.12 0.95
C GLU A 64 9.51 9.65 1.07
N GLY A 65 10.26 8.72 0.47
CA GLY A 65 9.98 7.30 0.60
C GLY A 65 10.06 6.80 2.05
N ALA A 66 10.97 7.38 2.85
CA ALA A 66 11.07 7.06 4.27
C ALA A 66 9.89 7.60 5.08
N SER A 67 9.47 8.86 4.85
CA SER A 67 8.33 9.45 5.57
C SER A 67 7.03 8.69 5.32
N ILE A 68 6.77 8.29 4.07
CA ILE A 68 5.60 7.48 3.71
C ILE A 68 5.59 6.15 4.47
N ARG A 69 6.75 5.50 4.61
CA ARG A 69 6.85 4.23 5.36
C ARG A 69 6.56 4.42 6.85
N PHE A 70 7.03 5.52 7.45
CA PHE A 70 6.75 5.83 8.85
C PHE A 70 5.27 6.16 9.10
N GLU A 71 4.65 6.94 8.22
CA GLU A 71 3.22 7.25 8.31
C GLU A 71 2.36 6.00 8.16
N ASN A 72 2.68 5.13 7.20
CA ASN A 72 1.95 3.88 7.00
C ASN A 72 2.04 2.98 8.25
N ARG A 73 3.21 2.90 8.90
CA ARG A 73 3.37 2.19 10.19
C ARG A 73 2.54 2.81 11.31
N ARG A 74 2.44 4.15 11.39
CA ARG A 74 1.63 4.83 12.40
C ARG A 74 0.14 4.58 12.17
N LEU A 75 -0.33 4.73 10.93
CA LEU A 75 -1.72 4.52 10.54
C LEU A 75 -2.16 3.09 10.80
N ARG A 76 -1.33 2.08 10.48
CA ARG A 76 -1.63 0.67 10.79
C ARG A 76 -1.83 0.43 12.29
N LYS A 77 -1.01 1.07 13.15
CA LYS A 77 -1.14 0.96 14.61
C LYS A 77 -2.44 1.62 15.12
N GLU A 78 -2.78 2.78 14.59
CA GLU A 78 -4.02 3.48 14.93
C GLU A 78 -5.25 2.66 14.52
N LEU A 79 -5.23 2.06 13.32
CA LEU A 79 -6.28 1.17 12.83
C LEU A 79 -6.50 -0.03 13.77
N HIS A 80 -5.43 -0.75 14.11
CA HIS A 80 -5.49 -1.89 15.04
C HIS A 80 -5.94 -1.51 16.46
N LYS A 81 -5.70 -0.26 16.88
CA LYS A 81 -6.19 0.22 18.17
C LYS A 81 -7.70 0.44 18.11
N MET A 82 -8.18 1.11 17.07
CA MET A 82 -9.61 1.35 16.87
C MET A 82 -10.38 0.03 16.69
N GLU A 83 -9.86 -0.94 15.94
CA GLU A 83 -10.47 -2.26 15.81
C GLU A 83 -10.59 -2.99 17.16
N ARG A 84 -9.55 -2.91 18.00
CA ARG A 84 -9.59 -3.49 19.35
C ARG A 84 -10.62 -2.81 20.24
N GLU A 85 -10.72 -1.48 20.19
CA GLU A 85 -11.73 -0.74 20.94
C GLU A 85 -13.15 -1.10 20.47
N LEU A 86 -13.38 -1.19 19.16
CA LEU A 86 -14.67 -1.56 18.59
C LEU A 86 -15.05 -3.01 18.95
N ASN A 87 -14.09 -3.94 18.86
CA ASN A 87 -14.30 -5.32 19.24
C ASN A 87 -14.56 -5.46 20.75
N PHE A 88 -13.82 -4.73 21.59
CA PHE A 88 -14.08 -4.67 23.03
C PHE A 88 -15.49 -4.13 23.32
N LEU A 89 -15.93 -3.06 22.66
CA LEU A 89 -17.29 -2.55 22.83
C LEU A 89 -18.33 -3.58 22.39
N ARG A 90 -18.09 -4.29 21.29
CA ARG A 90 -18.98 -5.36 20.78
C ARG A 90 -19.05 -6.55 21.74
N THR A 91 -17.95 -6.95 22.37
CA THR A 91 -17.92 -8.13 23.26
C THR A 91 -18.32 -7.81 24.70
N THR A 92 -18.16 -6.56 25.14
CA THR A 92 -18.42 -6.14 26.52
C THR A 92 -19.79 -5.50 26.70
N GLN A 93 -20.52 -5.23 25.60
CA GLN A 93 -21.94 -4.95 25.68
C GLN A 93 -22.64 -6.23 26.17
N PRO A 94 -23.24 -6.25 27.38
CA PRO A 94 -24.03 -7.38 27.81
C PRO A 94 -25.12 -7.53 26.75
N SER A 95 -25.19 -8.69 26.12
CA SER A 95 -26.38 -9.09 25.37
C SER A 95 -27.55 -8.77 26.30
N GLY A 96 -28.39 -7.83 25.86
CA GLY A 96 -29.41 -7.23 26.71
C GLY A 96 -30.11 -8.31 27.51
N ASP A 97 -30.40 -7.95 28.77
CA ASP A 97 -31.53 -8.48 29.53
C ASP A 97 -32.48 -9.21 28.59
N ARG A 98 -32.41 -10.55 28.58
CA ARG A 98 -33.56 -11.34 28.18
C ARG A 98 -34.59 -10.96 29.22
N VAL A 99 -35.39 -9.93 28.95
CA VAL A 99 -36.66 -9.72 29.62
C VAL A 99 -37.34 -11.08 29.53
N PRO A 100 -37.52 -11.83 30.62
CA PRO A 100 -38.29 -13.05 30.55
C PRO A 100 -39.68 -12.62 30.10
N GLU A 101 -40.11 -13.07 28.91
CA GLU A 101 -41.50 -12.92 28.48
C GLU A 101 -42.38 -13.49 29.61
N PRO A 102 -43.22 -12.67 30.26
CA PRO A 102 -44.08 -13.13 31.35
C PRO A 102 -45.32 -13.87 30.85
N ASP A 103 -45.29 -14.39 29.62
CA ASP A 103 -46.40 -15.14 29.00
C ASP A 103 -45.94 -16.56 28.66
N ALA A 104 -45.40 -17.26 29.66
CA ALA A 104 -45.47 -18.71 29.67
C ALA A 104 -46.96 -19.09 29.82
N ILE A 105 -47.61 -19.19 28.66
CA ILE A 105 -48.97 -19.61 28.39
C ILE A 105 -49.33 -20.79 29.30
N GLU A 106 -50.22 -20.54 30.27
CA GLU A 106 -50.98 -21.59 30.94
C GLU A 106 -51.84 -22.31 29.90
N ASP A 107 -51.79 -23.63 29.99
CA ASP A 107 -52.50 -24.61 29.20
C ASP A 107 -54.00 -24.30 29.06
N ALA A 108 -54.42 -23.96 27.83
CA ALA A 108 -55.81 -24.04 27.41
C ALA A 108 -55.88 -24.59 25.97
N GLU A 109 -56.02 -25.91 25.92
CA GLU A 109 -56.67 -26.79 24.93
C GLU A 109 -56.89 -26.39 23.44
N PRO A 110 -56.81 -27.38 22.53
CA PRO A 110 -56.63 -27.17 21.10
C PRO A 110 -57.95 -26.86 20.39
N LYS A 111 -58.07 -25.66 19.81
CA LYS A 111 -59.14 -25.36 18.85
C LYS A 111 -58.68 -25.67 17.43
N VAL A 112 -58.95 -26.90 17.01
CA VAL A 112 -58.84 -27.36 15.62
C VAL A 112 -59.87 -26.62 14.76
N LEU A 113 -59.45 -26.31 13.50
CA LEU A 113 -60.20 -26.18 12.23
C LEU A 113 -59.85 -24.88 11.46
N PRO A 114 -59.95 -24.86 10.11
CA PRO A 114 -59.45 -25.80 9.12
C PRO A 114 -58.59 -25.10 8.03
N ALA A 115 -57.90 -25.92 7.24
CA ALA A 115 -57.02 -25.54 6.15
C ALA A 115 -57.69 -24.65 5.07
N ALA A 116 -57.02 -23.55 4.72
CA ALA A 116 -57.20 -22.85 3.46
C ALA A 116 -55.87 -22.87 2.68
N PRO A 117 -55.82 -23.41 1.45
CA PRO A 117 -54.61 -23.43 0.66
C PRO A 117 -54.46 -22.08 -0.05
N VAL A 118 -53.69 -21.17 0.51
CA VAL A 118 -53.22 -19.99 -0.22
C VAL A 118 -51.89 -20.35 -0.86
N ALA A 119 -51.99 -20.85 -2.10
CA ALA A 119 -50.86 -20.90 -3.02
C ALA A 119 -50.42 -19.46 -3.31
N ALA A 120 -49.41 -18.98 -2.59
CA ALA A 120 -48.66 -17.78 -2.93
C ALA A 120 -47.25 -18.22 -3.34
N THR A 121 -47.11 -18.50 -4.62
CA THR A 121 -45.84 -18.40 -5.36
C THR A 121 -45.28 -16.98 -5.26
N LEU A 122 -43.95 -16.87 -5.30
CA LEU A 122 -43.07 -15.69 -5.18
C LEU A 122 -42.39 -15.68 -3.78
N SER A 123 -41.09 -15.92 -3.65
CA SER A 123 -40.02 -15.22 -4.37
C SER A 123 -38.72 -16.02 -4.28
N GLU A 124 -37.92 -16.00 -5.35
CA GLU A 124 -36.54 -16.50 -5.37
C GLU A 124 -35.74 -15.97 -4.17
N PRO A 125 -34.95 -16.81 -3.46
CA PRO A 125 -33.95 -16.29 -2.56
C PRO A 125 -32.86 -15.60 -3.37
N ALA A 126 -32.63 -14.32 -3.05
CA ALA A 126 -31.59 -13.49 -3.61
C ALA A 126 -30.25 -14.24 -3.69
N THR A 127 -29.71 -14.33 -4.90
CA THR A 127 -28.35 -14.81 -5.16
C THR A 127 -27.36 -14.01 -4.33
N MET A 128 -26.80 -14.67 -3.34
CA MET A 128 -25.69 -14.18 -2.52
C MET A 128 -24.47 -13.92 -3.44
N PRO A 129 -23.81 -12.74 -3.38
CA PRO A 129 -22.57 -12.56 -4.11
C PRO A 129 -21.50 -13.44 -3.47
N VAL A 130 -21.01 -14.41 -4.25
CA VAL A 130 -19.82 -15.20 -3.92
C VAL A 130 -18.61 -14.28 -4.11
N TYR A 131 -18.05 -13.80 -3.01
CA TYR A 131 -16.73 -13.18 -3.01
C TYR A 131 -15.69 -14.27 -3.27
N GLY A 132 -15.45 -14.54 -4.55
CA GLY A 132 -14.26 -15.23 -4.99
C GLY A 132 -13.21 -14.20 -5.31
N GLU A 133 -12.25 -13.96 -4.42
CA GLU A 133 -10.89 -13.67 -4.85
C GLU A 133 -9.92 -14.03 -3.74
N LYS A 134 -8.88 -14.76 -4.13
CA LYS A 134 -7.84 -15.27 -3.25
C LYS A 134 -7.10 -14.08 -2.66
N ASP A 135 -7.12 -13.97 -1.34
CA ASP A 135 -6.14 -13.17 -0.63
C ASP A 135 -4.78 -13.86 -0.76
N ASP A 136 -4.08 -13.59 -1.86
CA ASP A 136 -2.63 -13.81 -1.98
C ASP A 136 -1.94 -12.78 -1.08
N TRP A 137 -2.02 -12.99 0.24
CA TRP A 137 -1.11 -12.35 1.18
C TRP A 137 0.29 -12.89 0.89
N PRO A 138 1.28 -12.04 0.56
CA PRO A 138 2.67 -12.50 0.60
C PRO A 138 2.98 -12.94 2.03
N PRO A 139 3.74 -14.03 2.24
CA PRO A 139 4.17 -14.41 3.58
C PRO A 139 4.94 -13.23 4.16
N ASP A 140 4.50 -12.78 5.33
CA ASP A 140 5.27 -11.93 6.22
C ASP A 140 6.58 -12.67 6.52
N ASN A 141 7.65 -12.31 5.80
CA ASN A 141 9.01 -12.66 6.18
C ASN A 141 9.38 -11.79 7.40
N ASP A 142 8.82 -12.16 8.55
CA ASP A 142 9.21 -11.69 9.88
C ASP A 142 10.45 -12.48 10.35
N ASP A 143 11.54 -12.42 9.58
CA ASP A 143 12.83 -13.05 9.92
C ASP A 143 13.72 -12.17 10.83
N ASP A 144 13.16 -11.15 11.48
CA ASP A 144 13.95 -10.20 12.30
C ASP A 144 13.82 -10.41 13.83
N ASP A 145 13.21 -11.52 14.28
CA ASP A 145 13.18 -11.89 15.71
C ASP A 145 14.44 -12.69 16.12
N VAL A 146 15.60 -12.03 16.02
CA VAL A 146 16.82 -12.46 16.70
C VAL A 146 16.66 -12.20 18.20
N TYR A 147 15.98 -13.13 18.88
CA TYR A 147 15.90 -13.21 20.34
C TYR A 147 17.29 -13.51 20.92
N THR A 148 18.07 -12.47 21.23
CA THR A 148 19.33 -12.56 21.98
C THR A 148 19.05 -12.61 23.49
N GLY A 149 18.39 -13.69 23.91
CA GLY A 149 18.25 -14.06 25.32
C GLY A 149 19.54 -14.67 25.86
N GLY A 150 20.56 -13.85 26.09
CA GLY A 150 21.78 -14.24 26.77
C GLY A 150 21.53 -14.53 28.25
N ARG A 151 21.27 -15.80 28.58
CA ARG A 151 21.30 -16.31 29.95
C ARG A 151 22.76 -16.40 30.39
N ALA A 152 23.22 -15.44 31.19
CA ALA A 152 24.45 -15.59 31.95
C ALA A 152 24.29 -16.78 32.91
N VAL A 153 25.21 -17.73 32.81
CA VAL A 153 25.39 -18.87 33.73
C VAL A 153 26.58 -18.54 34.62
#